data_AF-A0A942MGS1-F1
#
_entry.id   AF-A0A942MGS1-F1
#
_cell.length_a   1.000
_cell.length_b   1.000
_cell.length_c   1.000
_cell.angle_alpha   90.00
_cell.angle_beta   90.00
_cell.angle_gamma   90.00
#
_symmetry.space_group_name_H-M   'P 1'
#
loop_
_entity.id
_entity.type
_entity.pdbx_description
1 polymer ?
#
loop_
_entity_poly.entity_id
_entity_poly.type
_entity_poly.pdbx_seq_one_letter_code
_entity_poly.pdbx_strand_id
1 'polypeptide(L)'
;MKSVLIPHAEYQDFVMEQLQTHYSGCILVIVNKDWPLISKLWITDLSAVTTLLWDSYGVNGPEPRDPASMLRSFLVFLFTNPTIGITE
;
A
#
# COMPACT_ATOMS: atom_id res chain seq x y z
N MET A 1 -13.58 8.22 13.93
CA MET A 1 -14.19 6.99 13.42
C MET A 1 -13.13 5.89 13.42
N LYS A 2 -13.49 4.63 13.67
CA LYS A 2 -12.53 3.50 13.64
C LYS A 2 -12.18 3.12 12.20
N SER A 3 -10.97 2.62 11.97
CA SER A 3 -10.55 2.15 10.65
C SER A 3 -11.21 0.82 10.30
N VAL A 4 -11.57 0.65 9.03
CA VAL A 4 -12.15 -0.59 8.48
C VAL A 4 -11.02 -1.49 8.00
N LEU A 5 -11.09 -2.78 8.35
CA LEU A 5 -10.15 -3.79 7.87
C LEU A 5 -10.41 -4.06 6.38
N ILE A 6 -9.38 -3.88 5.56
CA ILE A 6 -9.39 -4.29 4.15
C ILE A 6 -8.60 -5.61 4.06
N PRO A 7 -9.24 -6.72 3.65
CA PRO A 7 -8.56 -7.98 3.39
C PRO A 7 -7.46 -7.84 2.35
N HIS A 8 -6.40 -8.64 2.49
CA HIS A 8 -5.28 -8.58 1.54
C HIS A 8 -5.70 -8.90 0.10
N ALA A 9 -6.63 -9.83 -0.09
CA ALA A 9 -7.15 -10.18 -1.41
C ALA A 9 -7.83 -8.99 -2.10
N GLU A 10 -8.63 -8.19 -1.38
CA GLU A 10 -9.26 -6.98 -1.93
C GLU A 10 -8.21 -5.94 -2.36
N TYR A 11 -7.12 -5.81 -1.59
CA TYR A 11 -5.98 -4.98 -2.00
C TYR A 11 -5.30 -5.52 -3.27
N GLN A 12 -5.11 -6.84 -3.38
CA GLN A 12 -4.49 -7.45 -4.55
C GLN A 12 -5.32 -7.22 -5.82
N ASP A 13 -6.63 -7.39 -5.73
CA ASP A 13 -7.58 -7.14 -6.82
C ASP A 13 -7.56 -5.66 -7.22
N PHE A 14 -7.60 -4.76 -6.23
CA PHE A 14 -7.49 -3.32 -6.46
C PHE A 14 -6.22 -2.96 -7.24
N VAL A 15 -5.05 -3.46 -6.81
CA VAL A 15 -3.79 -3.17 -7.52
C VAL A 15 -3.85 -3.66 -8.96
N MET A 16 -4.34 -4.87 -9.20
CA MET A 16 -4.44 -5.42 -10.56
C MET A 16 -5.39 -4.60 -11.44
N GLU A 17 -6.54 -4.18 -10.91
CA GLU A 17 -7.48 -3.31 -11.63
C GLU A 17 -6.84 -1.96 -11.97
N GLN A 18 -6.13 -1.34 -11.02
CA GLN A 18 -5.47 -0.05 -11.25
C GLN A 18 -4.33 -0.17 -12.28
N LEU A 19 -3.53 -1.23 -12.22
CA LEU A 19 -2.51 -1.48 -13.23
C LEU A 19 -3.13 -1.69 -14.60
N GLN A 20 -4.22 -2.45 -14.67
CA GLN A 20 -4.92 -2.69 -15.93
C GLN A 20 -5.50 -1.38 -16.51
N THR A 21 -6.20 -0.62 -15.68
CA THR A 21 -6.89 0.62 -16.07
C THR A 21 -5.91 1.70 -16.53
N HIS A 22 -4.77 1.86 -15.85
CA HIS A 22 -3.87 2.97 -16.10
C HIS A 22 -2.66 2.63 -17.00
N TYR A 23 -2.28 1.35 -17.11
CA TYR A 23 -1.05 0.94 -17.79
C TYR A 23 -1.25 -0.03 -18.97
N SER A 24 -2.48 -0.47 -19.28
CA SER A 24 -2.74 -1.42 -20.40
C SER A 24 -2.96 -0.77 -21.78
N GLY A 25 -2.68 0.53 -21.95
CA GLY A 25 -3.18 1.30 -23.10
C GLY A 25 -2.21 2.32 -23.70
N CYS A 26 -0.90 2.13 -23.57
CA CYS A 26 0.17 2.92 -24.21
C CYS A 26 0.48 4.33 -23.65
N ILE A 27 -0.29 4.90 -22.72
CA ILE A 27 0.01 6.24 -22.16
C ILE A 27 1.10 6.16 -21.07
N LEU A 28 1.02 5.15 -20.21
CA LEU A 28 2.01 4.90 -19.15
C LEU A 28 2.52 3.47 -19.27
N VAL A 29 3.84 3.31 -19.22
CA VAL A 29 4.50 2.00 -19.33
C VAL A 29 5.23 1.71 -18.03
N ILE A 30 4.97 0.54 -17.45
CA ILE A 30 5.72 0.03 -16.30
C ILE A 30 7.07 -0.47 -16.82
N VAL A 31 8.16 0.09 -16.31
CA VAL A 31 9.51 -0.33 -16.71
C VAL A 31 9.88 -1.61 -15.97
N ASN A 32 10.64 -2.50 -16.63
CA ASN A 32 11.05 -3.78 -16.03
C ASN A 32 11.73 -3.67 -14.66
N LYS A 33 12.41 -2.55 -14.38
CA LYS A 33 13.06 -2.30 -13.09
C LYS A 33 12.08 -2.11 -11.93
N ASP A 34 10.83 -1.74 -12.20
CA ASP A 34 9.83 -1.41 -11.17
C ASP A 34 9.01 -2.65 -10.77
N TRP A 35 8.96 -3.68 -11.63
CA TRP A 35 8.25 -4.93 -11.37
C TRP A 35 8.65 -5.64 -10.07
N PRO A 36 9.94 -5.74 -9.70
CA PRO A 36 10.34 -6.33 -8.42
C PRO A 36 9.75 -5.61 -7.21
N LEU A 37 9.62 -4.28 -7.26
CA LEU A 37 9.03 -3.50 -6.18
C LEU A 37 7.51 -3.71 -6.13
N ILE A 38 6.85 -3.66 -7.28
CA ILE A 38 5.40 -3.88 -7.41
C ILE A 38 5.03 -5.26 -6.88
N SER A 39 5.73 -6.31 -7.34
CA SER A 39 5.46 -7.69 -6.90
C SER A 39 5.71 -7.87 -5.41
N LYS A 40 6.79 -7.31 -4.87
CA LYS A 40 7.08 -7.33 -3.43
C LYS A 40 5.96 -6.72 -2.61
N LEU A 41 5.46 -5.54 -2.99
CA LEU A 41 4.37 -4.88 -2.26
C LEU A 41 3.03 -5.61 -2.45
N TRP A 42 2.80 -6.22 -3.61
CA TRP A 42 1.59 -6.97 -3.92
C TRP A 42 1.47 -8.28 -3.11
N ILE A 43 2.58 -8.98 -2.85
CA ILE A 43 2.59 -10.21 -2.01
C ILE A 43 2.66 -9.91 -0.51
N THR A 44 3.03 -8.70 -0.11
CA THR A 44 3.22 -8.37 1.31
C THR A 44 1.87 -8.04 1.94
N ASP A 45 1.38 -8.96 2.79
CA ASP A 45 0.18 -8.73 3.58
C ASP A 45 0.47 -7.78 4.75
N LEU A 46 -0.18 -6.62 4.72
CA LEU A 46 -0.13 -5.59 5.76
C LEU A 46 -1.50 -5.36 6.41
N SER A 47 -2.50 -6.18 6.11
CA SER A 47 -3.87 -6.04 6.64
C SER A 47 -3.91 -6.07 8.18
N ALA A 48 -3.02 -6.85 8.80
CA ALA A 48 -2.88 -6.94 10.25
C ALA A 48 -2.55 -5.60 10.93
N VAL A 49 -1.96 -4.64 10.21
CA VAL A 49 -1.65 -3.29 10.73
C VAL A 49 -2.92 -2.55 11.12
N THR A 50 -4.01 -2.77 10.39
CA THR A 50 -5.30 -2.13 10.68
C THR A 50 -5.88 -2.61 12.00
N THR A 51 -5.74 -3.90 12.32
CA THR A 51 -6.14 -4.44 13.63
C THR A 51 -5.19 -3.96 14.73
N LEU A 52 -3.88 -3.96 14.47
CA LEU A 52 -2.86 -3.52 15.44
C LEU A 52 -3.06 -2.07 15.89
N LEU A 53 -3.39 -1.18 14.95
CA LEU A 53 -3.58 0.24 15.24
C LEU A 53 -5.02 0.62 15.59
N TRP A 54 -5.95 -0.34 15.61
CA TRP A 54 -7.37 -0.07 15.78
C TRP A 54 -7.71 0.72 17.04
N ASP A 55 -7.05 0.42 18.16
CA ASP A 55 -7.24 1.12 19.43
C ASP A 55 -6.67 2.54 19.44
N SER A 56 -5.66 2.82 18.63
CA SER A 56 -5.03 4.14 18.50
C SER A 56 -5.92 5.15 17.78
N TYR A 57 -6.90 4.69 16.98
CA TYR A 57 -7.84 5.57 16.29
C TYR A 57 -9.01 5.97 17.20
N GLY A 58 -9.34 7.26 17.17
CA GLY A 58 -10.45 7.84 17.92
C GLY A 58 -11.82 7.43 17.38
N VAL A 59 -12.81 7.34 18.26
CA VAL A 59 -14.20 7.00 17.90
C VAL A 59 -14.85 8.14 17.09
N ASN A 60 -14.57 9.39 17.47
CA ASN A 60 -15.13 10.59 16.84
C ASN A 60 -14.18 11.15 15.77
N GLY A 61 -14.71 12.01 14.88
CA GLY A 61 -13.94 12.65 13.82
C GLY A 61 -14.12 12.00 12.44
N PRO A 62 -13.41 12.51 11.42
CA PRO A 62 -13.52 12.04 10.04
C PRO A 62 -13.10 10.57 9.90
N GLU A 63 -13.47 9.98 8.77
CA GLU A 63 -13.04 8.64 8.41
C GLU A 63 -11.50 8.57 8.39
N PRO A 64 -10.89 7.63 9.14
CA PRO A 64 -9.45 7.49 9.15
C PRO A 64 -8.96 6.94 7.82
N ARG A 65 -7.75 7.35 7.41
CA ARG A 65 -7.05 6.69 6.31
C ARG A 65 -6.71 5.25 6.69
N ASP A 66 -6.77 4.35 5.72
CA ASP A 66 -6.40 2.94 5.90
C ASP A 66 -4.93 2.83 6.38
N PRO A 67 -4.69 2.28 7.59
CA PRO A 67 -3.35 2.16 8.15
C PRO A 67 -2.42 1.31 7.29
N ALA A 68 -2.95 0.25 6.67
CA ALA A 68 -2.17 -0.64 5.81
C ALA A 68 -1.68 0.10 4.55
N SER A 69 -2.54 0.90 3.92
CA SER A 69 -2.20 1.76 2.78
C SER A 69 -1.18 2.85 3.15
N MET A 70 -1.30 3.43 4.34
CA MET A 70 -0.31 4.41 4.82
C MET A 70 1.08 3.79 4.97
N LEU A 71 1.17 2.59 5.59
CA LEU A 71 2.44 1.87 5.70
C LEU A 71 2.98 1.47 4.32
N ARG A 72 2.13 1.02 3.40
CA ARG A 72 2.55 0.72 2.02
C ARG A 72 3.17 1.94 1.34
N SER A 73 2.54 3.11 1.46
CA SER A 73 3.08 4.36 0.90
C SER A 73 4.45 4.70 1.50
N PHE A 74 4.61 4.51 2.80
CA PHE A 74 5.91 4.69 3.46
C PHE A 74 6.97 3.70 2.98
N LEU A 75 6.61 2.43 2.77
CA LEU A 75 7.54 1.43 2.22
C LEU A 75 7.94 1.73 0.78
N VAL A 76 7.00 2.18 -0.07
CA VAL A 76 7.31 2.66 -1.43
C VAL A 76 8.36 3.77 -1.37
N PHE A 77 8.17 4.75 -0.49
CA PHE A 77 9.11 5.85 -0.31
C PHE A 77 10.51 5.35 0.09
N LEU A 78 10.61 4.45 1.07
CA LEU A 78 11.89 3.88 1.48
C LEU A 78 12.58 3.07 0.38
N PHE A 79 11.83 2.23 -0.34
CA PHE A 79 12.41 1.41 -1.41
C PHE A 79 12.83 2.22 -2.64
N THR A 80 12.18 3.36 -2.89
CA THR A 80 12.56 4.27 -3.98
C THR A 80 13.66 5.26 -3.58
N ASN A 81 13.89 5.45 -2.26
CA ASN A 81 14.90 6.36 -1.72
C ASN A 81 15.77 5.63 -0.67
N PRO A 82 16.58 4.64 -1.10
CA PRO A 82 17.30 3.77 -0.17
C PRO A 82 18.31 4.52 0.72
N THR A 83 18.79 5.68 0.29
CA THR A 83 19.73 6.52 1.07
C THR A 83 19.10 7.22 2.27
N ILE A 84 17.76 7.19 2.40
CA ILE A 84 17.02 7.79 3.51
C ILE A 84 16.85 6.80 4.67
N GLY A 85 16.99 5.50 4.40
CA GLY A 85 16.98 4.48 5.44
C GLY A 85 18.18 4.65 6.37
N ILE A 86 17.92 4.69 7.68
CA ILE A 86 18.93 4.73 8.76
C ILE A 86 19.45 3.34 9.15
N THR A 87 19.11 2.30 8.38
CA THR A 87 19.67 0.96 8.59
C THR A 87 21.04 0.89 7.94
N GLU A 88 22.08 0.89 8.78
CA GLU A 88 23.47 0.52 8.42
C GLU A 88 23.58 -0.93 7.93
#